data_AF-A0A2D8M473-F1
#
_entry.id   AF-A0A2D8M473-F1
#
_cell.length_a   1.000
_cell.length_b   1.000
_cell.length_c   1.000
_cell.angle_alpha   90.00
_cell.angle_beta   90.00
_cell.angle_gamma   90.00
#
_symmetry.space_group_name_H-M   'P 1'
#
loop_
_entity.id
_entity.type
_entity.pdbx_description
1 polymer ?
#
loop_
_entity_poly.entity_id
_entity_poly.type
_entity_poly.pdbx_seq_one_letter_code
_entity_poly.pdbx_strand_id
1 'polypeptide(L)'
;MENTSPRLWTYTPANSPVALPKQPLLFHPSELTSLDFPVNQPDSVLSGAHLQEYCGAFRTAEQTVDEMLQSYDEAPIAERRPFLLLGELANPYRLQDIGIGAMPIFTSRISELCRTYADGLDNREVNPGVHHVTLARTEGWWEKTHFGMATVAQMKQMVAWLDQGRRGTWKPVKPAEGTLHFEKGPLPSPTQENVSWDGKSEIVETAPPALTGCEIDLRSVMVAVHTQHGCYDHRGRLARCAHIGQRDFHENLFRRGSSKKWDEILEIV
;
A
#
# COMPACT_ATOMS: atom_id res chain seq x y z
N MET A 1 5.52 -18.18 -18.98
CA MET A 1 5.33 -17.09 -18.00
C MET A 1 6.68 -16.44 -17.82
N GLU A 2 6.79 -15.13 -18.07
CA GLU A 2 8.05 -14.42 -17.83
C GLU A 2 8.18 -14.18 -16.32
N ASN A 3 9.04 -14.95 -15.66
CA ASN A 3 9.51 -14.60 -14.32
C ASN A 3 10.32 -13.30 -14.46
N THR A 4 9.69 -12.19 -14.10
CA THR A 4 10.30 -10.87 -14.25
C THR A 4 11.20 -10.58 -13.05
N SER A 5 12.38 -10.03 -13.28
CA SER A 5 13.28 -9.67 -12.18
C SER A 5 12.73 -8.45 -11.41
N PRO A 6 12.79 -8.42 -10.07
CA PRO A 6 12.46 -7.23 -9.29
C PRO A 6 13.25 -5.99 -9.72
N ARG A 7 14.49 -6.17 -10.24
CA ARG A 7 15.35 -5.09 -10.71
C ARG A 7 14.77 -4.29 -11.87
N LEU A 8 13.80 -4.84 -12.61
CA LEU A 8 13.14 -4.14 -13.72
C LEU A 8 12.05 -3.15 -13.24
N TRP A 9 11.70 -3.18 -11.95
CA TRP A 9 10.66 -2.33 -11.35
C TRP A 9 11.24 -1.04 -10.76
N THR A 10 12.06 -0.33 -11.53
CA THR A 10 12.79 0.85 -11.05
C THR A 10 11.88 1.81 -10.29
N TYR A 11 12.32 2.27 -9.13
CA TYR A 11 11.60 3.22 -8.29
C TYR A 11 12.42 4.49 -8.16
N THR A 12 12.04 5.49 -8.93
CA THR A 12 12.76 6.76 -9.07
C THR A 12 11.79 7.92 -8.89
N PRO A 13 12.28 9.15 -8.73
CA PRO A 13 11.40 10.30 -8.65
C PRO A 13 10.50 10.54 -9.87
N ALA A 14 10.88 10.00 -11.03
CA ALA A 14 10.10 10.14 -12.26
C ALA A 14 8.86 9.23 -12.31
N ASN A 15 8.85 8.12 -11.56
CA ASN A 15 7.81 7.09 -11.63
C ASN A 15 7.28 6.62 -10.27
N SER A 16 7.69 7.27 -9.19
CA SER A 16 7.08 7.09 -7.87
C SER A 16 5.77 7.90 -7.75
N PRO A 17 4.76 7.39 -7.02
CA PRO A 17 4.68 6.06 -6.42
C PRO A 17 4.01 5.02 -7.33
N VAL A 18 4.05 5.19 -8.67
CA VAL A 18 3.16 4.48 -9.61
C VAL A 18 3.71 3.16 -10.17
N ALA A 19 5.01 2.89 -10.04
CA ALA A 19 5.64 1.64 -10.49
C ALA A 19 5.28 0.44 -9.59
N LEU A 20 4.01 0.03 -9.59
CA LEU A 20 3.43 -0.97 -8.66
C LEU A 20 2.79 -2.16 -9.38
N PRO A 21 2.76 -3.35 -8.76
CA PRO A 21 2.16 -4.56 -9.33
C PRO A 21 0.73 -4.34 -9.83
N LYS A 22 0.43 -4.77 -11.06
CA LYS A 22 -0.94 -4.66 -11.62
C LYS A 22 -1.82 -5.85 -11.26
N GLN A 23 -1.21 -6.97 -10.88
CA GLN A 23 -1.85 -8.21 -10.48
C GLN A 23 -1.20 -8.73 -9.19
N PRO A 24 -1.86 -9.64 -8.47
CA PRO A 24 -1.25 -10.35 -7.35
C PRO A 24 0.03 -11.06 -7.80
N LEU A 25 1.04 -11.08 -6.94
CA LEU A 25 2.30 -11.76 -7.21
C LEU A 25 2.96 -12.26 -5.92
N LEU A 26 3.81 -13.26 -6.05
CA LEU A 26 4.82 -13.61 -5.05
C LEU A 26 6.10 -12.85 -5.38
N PHE A 27 6.51 -11.97 -4.48
CA PHE A 27 7.82 -11.33 -4.55
C PHE A 27 8.87 -12.29 -3.99
N HIS A 28 9.96 -12.48 -4.71
CA HIS A 28 11.21 -13.05 -4.21
C HIS A 28 12.40 -12.20 -4.72
N PRO A 29 13.52 -12.06 -3.98
CA PRO A 29 14.63 -11.22 -4.42
C PRO A 29 15.23 -11.60 -5.78
N SER A 30 15.10 -12.85 -6.23
CA SER A 30 15.58 -13.29 -7.55
C SER A 30 14.54 -13.17 -8.66
N GLU A 31 13.24 -13.22 -8.34
CA GLU A 31 12.18 -13.34 -9.34
C GLU A 31 10.81 -12.90 -8.82
N LEU A 32 9.91 -12.58 -9.75
CA LEU A 32 8.52 -12.26 -9.49
C LEU A 32 7.61 -13.27 -10.18
N THR A 33 6.70 -13.85 -9.40
CA THR A 33 5.78 -14.88 -9.88
C THR A 33 4.36 -14.35 -9.80
N SER A 34 3.71 -14.15 -10.95
CA SER A 34 2.29 -13.72 -10.98
C SER A 34 1.39 -14.78 -10.38
N LEU A 35 0.35 -14.34 -9.66
CA LEU A 35 -0.60 -15.21 -8.97
C LEU A 35 -2.02 -15.00 -9.49
N ASP A 36 -2.74 -16.11 -9.68
CA ASP A 36 -4.15 -16.13 -9.97
C ASP A 36 -4.98 -16.14 -8.68
N PHE A 37 -6.15 -15.51 -8.77
CA PHE A 37 -7.13 -15.53 -7.68
C PHE A 37 -7.64 -16.96 -7.40
N PRO A 38 -7.92 -17.29 -6.13
CA PRO A 38 -8.62 -18.52 -5.78
C PRO A 38 -9.97 -18.58 -6.51
N VAL A 39 -10.35 -19.79 -6.95
CA VAL A 39 -11.60 -20.02 -7.69
C VAL A 39 -12.83 -19.68 -6.85
N ASN A 40 -12.80 -20.04 -5.57
CA ASN A 40 -13.90 -19.81 -4.64
C ASN A 40 -13.69 -18.46 -3.95
N GLN A 41 -14.70 -17.59 -3.98
CA GLN A 41 -14.70 -16.36 -3.21
C GLN A 41 -15.57 -16.53 -1.96
N PRO A 42 -15.01 -16.30 -0.76
CA PRO A 42 -15.79 -16.26 0.47
C PRO A 42 -16.81 -15.11 0.44
N ASP A 43 -18.03 -15.39 0.89
CA ASP A 43 -19.07 -14.36 1.10
C ASP A 43 -18.90 -13.63 2.45
N SER A 44 -18.00 -14.11 3.32
CA SER A 44 -17.72 -13.53 4.63
C SER A 44 -16.51 -12.60 4.61
N VAL A 45 -16.51 -11.64 5.54
CA VAL A 45 -15.37 -10.76 5.80
C VAL A 45 -14.19 -11.58 6.30
N LEU A 46 -13.05 -11.46 5.61
CA LEU A 46 -11.84 -12.22 5.91
C LEU A 46 -10.98 -11.56 6.98
N SER A 47 -10.57 -12.34 7.96
CA SER A 47 -9.61 -11.94 9.00
C SER A 47 -8.87 -13.16 9.56
N GLY A 48 -7.77 -12.92 10.26
CA GLY A 48 -7.03 -13.97 10.99
C GLY A 48 -6.69 -15.19 10.11
N ALA A 49 -7.04 -16.39 10.59
CA ALA A 49 -6.76 -17.64 9.91
C ALA A 49 -7.49 -17.80 8.56
N HIS A 50 -8.74 -17.30 8.45
CA HIS A 50 -9.48 -17.39 7.19
C HIS A 50 -8.83 -16.52 6.10
N LEU A 51 -8.30 -15.35 6.46
CA LEU A 51 -7.53 -14.53 5.53
C LEU A 51 -6.23 -15.24 5.11
N GLN A 52 -5.53 -15.86 6.06
CA GLN A 52 -4.30 -16.62 5.77
C GLN A 52 -4.57 -17.77 4.81
N GLU A 53 -5.61 -18.57 5.07
CA GLU A 53 -6.02 -19.67 4.20
C GLU A 53 -6.39 -19.18 2.79
N TYR A 54 -7.19 -18.12 2.70
CA TYR A 54 -7.56 -17.54 1.40
C TYR A 54 -6.34 -17.02 0.62
N CYS A 55 -5.43 -16.31 1.28
CA CYS A 55 -4.18 -15.83 0.68
C CYS A 55 -3.24 -16.98 0.27
N GLY A 56 -3.18 -18.07 1.05
CA GLY A 56 -2.38 -19.25 0.74
C GLY A 56 -2.88 -20.01 -0.49
N ALA A 57 -4.17 -19.91 -0.79
CA ALA A 57 -4.80 -20.56 -1.95
C ALA A 57 -4.59 -19.83 -3.29
N PHE A 58 -4.00 -18.63 -3.29
CA PHE A 58 -3.51 -18.02 -4.54
C PHE A 58 -2.43 -18.91 -5.14
N ARG A 59 -2.33 -18.95 -6.47
CA ARG A 59 -1.50 -19.96 -7.14
C ARG A 59 -1.03 -19.56 -8.52
N THR A 60 -0.02 -20.26 -9.02
CA THR A 60 0.23 -20.43 -10.45
C THR A 60 -0.59 -21.62 -10.98
N ALA A 61 -0.30 -22.06 -12.21
CA ALA A 61 -0.87 -23.31 -12.72
C ALA A 61 -0.35 -24.55 -11.98
N GLU A 62 0.83 -24.47 -11.35
CA GLU A 62 1.55 -25.59 -10.77
C GLU A 62 1.56 -25.61 -9.25
N GLN A 63 1.65 -24.44 -8.60
CA GLN A 63 1.90 -24.34 -7.15
C GLN A 63 1.04 -23.26 -6.51
N THR A 64 0.59 -23.53 -5.29
CA THR A 64 0.02 -22.56 -4.37
C THR A 64 1.09 -21.64 -3.77
N VAL A 65 0.67 -20.50 -3.23
CA VAL A 65 1.56 -19.57 -2.52
C VAL A 65 2.31 -20.27 -1.39
N ASP A 66 1.64 -21.14 -0.63
CA ASP A 66 2.26 -21.81 0.51
C ASP A 66 3.34 -22.82 0.05
N GLU A 67 3.10 -23.56 -1.02
CA GLU A 67 4.09 -24.47 -1.64
C GLU A 67 5.29 -23.71 -2.21
N MET A 68 5.07 -22.53 -2.80
CA MET A 68 6.16 -21.67 -3.28
C MET A 68 6.98 -21.09 -2.13
N LEU A 69 6.34 -20.65 -1.03
CA LEU A 69 7.07 -20.19 0.15
C LEU A 69 7.94 -21.31 0.71
N GLN A 70 7.42 -22.54 0.78
CA GLN A 70 8.19 -23.69 1.22
C GLN A 70 9.38 -23.98 0.29
N SER A 71 9.24 -23.84 -1.03
CA SER A 71 10.34 -24.09 -1.97
C SER A 71 11.48 -23.07 -1.86
N TYR A 72 11.18 -21.86 -1.37
CA TYR A 72 12.18 -20.83 -1.05
C TYR A 72 12.73 -20.93 0.39
N ASP A 73 12.37 -21.96 1.17
CA ASP A 73 12.74 -22.10 2.59
C ASP A 73 12.27 -20.89 3.44
N GLU A 74 11.07 -20.39 3.12
CA GLU A 74 10.47 -19.20 3.73
C GLU A 74 9.29 -19.58 4.64
N ALA A 75 8.99 -18.70 5.61
CA ALA A 75 7.91 -18.96 6.56
C ALA A 75 6.55 -19.12 5.85
N PRO A 76 5.69 -20.08 6.28
CA PRO A 76 4.40 -20.34 5.65
C PRO A 76 3.39 -19.22 5.90
N ILE A 77 2.27 -19.24 5.18
CA ILE A 77 1.22 -18.20 5.25
C ILE A 77 0.60 -18.07 6.65
N ALA A 78 0.54 -19.17 7.41
CA ALA A 78 0.02 -19.22 8.78
C ALA A 78 0.84 -18.37 9.77
N GLU A 79 2.12 -18.13 9.49
CA GLU A 79 3.01 -17.31 10.31
C GLU A 79 3.05 -15.84 9.89
N ARG A 80 2.34 -15.50 8.81
CA ARG A 80 2.31 -14.15 8.23
C ARG A 80 1.10 -13.37 8.71
N ARG A 81 1.17 -12.04 8.64
CA ARG A 81 0.09 -11.11 8.98
C ARG A 81 -0.09 -10.11 7.85
N PRO A 82 -1.30 -9.59 7.62
CA PRO A 82 -1.54 -8.62 6.56
C PRO A 82 -0.92 -7.26 6.91
N PHE A 83 -0.25 -6.66 5.91
CA PHE A 83 0.38 -5.36 6.01
C PHE A 83 0.11 -4.55 4.75
N LEU A 84 -0.57 -3.41 4.88
CA LEU A 84 -0.84 -2.49 3.78
C LEU A 84 0.47 -1.86 3.30
N LEU A 85 0.76 -2.02 2.02
CA LEU A 85 2.00 -1.60 1.38
C LEU A 85 1.76 -0.26 0.69
N LEU A 86 2.31 0.81 1.26
CA LEU A 86 2.19 2.17 0.72
C LEU A 86 3.47 2.59 0.01
N GLY A 87 3.33 3.27 -1.13
CA GLY A 87 4.44 3.84 -1.88
C GLY A 87 5.53 2.82 -2.19
N GLU A 88 6.74 3.07 -1.69
CA GLU A 88 7.91 2.22 -1.92
C GLU A 88 7.75 0.80 -1.37
N LEU A 89 6.95 0.59 -0.32
CA LEU A 89 6.76 -0.73 0.26
C LEU A 89 5.94 -1.67 -0.64
N ALA A 90 5.25 -1.14 -1.66
CA ALA A 90 4.54 -1.95 -2.65
C ALA A 90 5.39 -2.20 -3.92
N ASN A 91 6.58 -1.62 -4.03
CA ASN A 91 7.41 -1.71 -5.21
C ASN A 91 8.45 -2.86 -5.09
N PRO A 92 8.49 -3.82 -6.04
CA PRO A 92 9.42 -4.94 -6.00
C PRO A 92 10.91 -4.57 -5.91
N TYR A 93 11.35 -3.53 -6.63
CA TYR A 93 12.74 -3.08 -6.58
C TYR A 93 13.12 -2.61 -5.17
N ARG A 94 12.23 -1.86 -4.51
CA ARG A 94 12.43 -1.38 -3.15
C ARG A 94 12.38 -2.49 -2.12
N LEU A 95 11.47 -3.45 -2.26
CA LEU A 95 11.45 -4.64 -1.41
C LEU A 95 12.75 -5.44 -1.49
N GLN A 96 13.37 -5.48 -2.67
CA GLN A 96 14.69 -6.09 -2.85
C GLN A 96 15.80 -5.28 -2.16
N ASP A 97 15.80 -3.95 -2.28
CA ASP A 97 16.77 -3.08 -1.59
C ASP A 97 16.63 -3.12 -0.07
N ILE A 98 15.40 -3.27 0.43
CA ILE A 98 15.11 -3.51 1.85
C ILE A 98 15.70 -4.84 2.30
N GLY A 99 15.77 -5.84 1.41
CA GLY A 99 16.18 -7.21 1.71
C GLY A 99 15.09 -7.99 2.45
N ILE A 100 13.84 -7.85 2.01
CA ILE A 100 12.66 -8.35 2.76
C ILE A 100 12.48 -9.88 2.70
N GLY A 101 13.12 -10.60 1.77
CA GLY A 101 12.84 -12.03 1.53
C GLY A 101 11.52 -12.26 0.80
N ALA A 102 11.05 -13.51 0.70
CA ALA A 102 9.83 -13.81 -0.05
C ALA A 102 8.56 -13.23 0.62
N MET A 103 7.68 -12.62 -0.17
CA MET A 103 6.42 -12.05 0.33
C MET A 103 5.31 -12.10 -0.72
N PRO A 104 4.16 -12.72 -0.43
CA PRO A 104 2.97 -12.62 -1.28
C PRO A 104 2.38 -11.21 -1.21
N ILE A 105 2.09 -10.61 -2.36
CA ILE A 105 1.53 -9.26 -2.52
C ILE A 105 0.23 -9.36 -3.31
N PHE A 106 -0.85 -8.81 -2.76
CA PHE A 106 -2.17 -8.88 -3.35
C PHE A 106 -2.65 -7.50 -3.78
N THR A 107 -3.35 -7.45 -4.92
CA THR A 107 -4.04 -6.23 -5.35
C THR A 107 -5.35 -6.09 -4.61
N SER A 108 -5.55 -4.91 -4.05
CA SER A 108 -6.72 -4.58 -3.23
C SER A 108 -7.25 -3.20 -3.61
N ARG A 109 -8.45 -2.91 -3.14
CA ARG A 109 -9.06 -1.60 -3.17
C ARG A 109 -9.24 -1.15 -1.73
N ILE A 110 -8.80 0.08 -1.45
CA ILE A 110 -9.12 0.76 -0.22
C ILE A 110 -10.20 1.81 -0.49
N SER A 111 -11.18 1.92 0.42
CA SER A 111 -12.25 2.92 0.34
C SER A 111 -12.32 3.77 1.62
N GLU A 112 -12.85 4.99 1.50
CA GLU A 112 -12.88 6.05 2.53
C GLU A 112 -11.51 6.56 2.99
N LEU A 113 -10.43 6.01 2.42
CA LEU A 113 -9.05 6.33 2.72
C LEU A 113 -8.27 6.46 1.43
N CYS A 114 -7.41 7.48 1.37
CA CYS A 114 -6.57 7.76 0.22
C CYS A 114 -5.09 7.74 0.58
N ARG A 115 -4.26 7.38 -0.39
CA ARG A 115 -2.80 7.51 -0.36
C ARG A 115 -2.42 8.95 -0.64
N THR A 116 -1.63 9.51 0.24
CA THR A 116 -1.15 10.89 0.16
C THR A 116 0.33 10.95 0.47
N TYR A 117 1.00 12.01 0.03
CA TYR A 117 2.40 12.22 0.38
C TYR A 117 2.53 12.58 1.86
N ALA A 118 3.44 11.89 2.55
CA ALA A 118 3.92 12.33 3.85
C ALA A 118 4.76 13.60 3.65
N ASP A 119 4.79 14.46 4.67
CA ASP A 119 5.70 15.61 4.68
C ASP A 119 7.09 15.15 5.18
N GLY A 120 7.69 14.24 4.42
CA GLY A 120 8.94 13.56 4.74
C GLY A 120 9.58 12.97 3.48
N LEU A 121 10.82 13.41 3.22
CA LEU A 121 11.66 12.91 2.14
C LEU A 121 12.44 11.67 2.57
N ASP A 122 12.71 10.81 1.59
CA ASP A 122 13.71 9.77 1.67
C ASP A 122 15.12 10.38 1.60
N ASN A 123 15.86 10.31 2.71
CA ASN A 123 17.22 10.84 2.78
C ASN A 123 18.24 10.04 1.94
N ARG A 124 17.87 8.84 1.46
CA ARG A 124 18.71 8.02 0.56
C ARG A 124 18.64 8.52 -0.87
N GLU A 125 17.55 9.20 -1.23
CA GLU A 125 17.31 9.74 -2.58
C GLU A 125 16.85 11.18 -2.48
N VAL A 126 17.82 12.09 -2.29
CA VAL A 126 17.55 13.51 -2.06
C VAL A 126 17.58 14.37 -3.34
N ASN A 127 18.13 13.85 -4.45
CA ASN A 127 18.28 14.60 -5.70
C ASN A 127 18.03 13.72 -6.94
N PRO A 128 16.79 13.69 -7.48
CA PRO A 128 15.58 14.32 -6.95
C PRO A 128 15.03 13.59 -5.71
N GLY A 129 14.35 14.32 -4.83
CA GLY A 129 13.78 13.78 -3.59
C GLY A 129 12.68 12.74 -3.81
N VAL A 130 12.79 11.53 -3.23
CA VAL A 130 11.65 10.59 -3.07
C VAL A 130 10.82 10.93 -1.86
N HIS A 131 9.52 11.13 -2.04
CA HIS A 131 8.60 11.41 -0.93
C HIS A 131 7.96 10.12 -0.47
N HIS A 132 7.88 9.97 0.85
CA HIS A 132 7.17 8.83 1.43
C HIS A 132 5.66 8.98 1.25
N VAL A 133 4.97 7.84 1.26
CA VAL A 133 3.51 7.78 1.10
C VAL A 133 2.89 7.34 2.42
N THR A 134 1.81 8.01 2.81
CA THR A 134 1.00 7.68 3.99
C THR A 134 -0.49 7.68 3.62
N LEU A 135 -1.36 7.57 4.62
CA LEU A 135 -2.79 7.37 4.46
C LEU A 135 -3.57 8.51 5.12
N ALA A 136 -4.67 8.93 4.49
CA ALA A 136 -5.56 9.94 5.04
C ALA A 136 -7.02 9.66 4.68
N ARG A 137 -7.94 9.99 5.59
CA ARG A 137 -9.39 9.98 5.37
C ARG A 137 -9.79 10.83 4.18
N THR A 138 -10.66 10.30 3.33
CA THR A 138 -11.44 11.06 2.35
C THR A 138 -12.74 10.31 2.13
N GLU A 139 -13.85 10.89 2.58
CA GLU A 139 -15.16 10.28 2.49
C GLU A 139 -15.53 10.03 1.01
N GLY A 140 -16.09 8.85 0.73
CA GLY A 140 -16.47 8.40 -0.61
C GLY A 140 -15.30 8.05 -1.53
N TRP A 141 -14.04 8.13 -1.06
CA TRP A 141 -12.88 7.81 -1.89
C TRP A 141 -12.77 6.30 -2.17
N TRP A 142 -12.19 5.95 -3.33
CA TRP A 142 -11.69 4.61 -3.61
C TRP A 142 -10.39 4.65 -4.41
N GLU A 143 -9.48 3.72 -4.15
CA GLU A 143 -8.35 3.51 -5.07
C GLU A 143 -7.76 2.12 -4.97
N LYS A 144 -7.05 1.73 -6.03
CA LYS A 144 -6.23 0.52 -6.02
C LYS A 144 -5.02 0.69 -5.11
N THR A 145 -4.79 -0.31 -4.28
CA THR A 145 -3.65 -0.40 -3.36
C THR A 145 -3.18 -1.86 -3.25
N HIS A 146 -2.22 -2.09 -2.37
CA HIS A 146 -1.57 -3.38 -2.19
C HIS A 146 -1.45 -3.70 -0.72
N PHE A 147 -1.60 -4.97 -0.37
CA PHE A 147 -1.17 -5.47 0.93
C PHE A 147 -0.33 -6.74 0.73
N GLY A 148 0.62 -6.94 1.63
CA GLY A 148 1.44 -8.13 1.69
C GLY A 148 1.05 -9.00 2.87
N MET A 149 1.24 -10.31 2.73
CA MET A 149 1.26 -11.22 3.88
C MET A 149 2.71 -11.37 4.35
N ALA A 150 3.08 -10.59 5.37
CA ALA A 150 4.46 -10.46 5.83
C ALA A 150 4.67 -11.15 7.18
N THR A 151 5.88 -11.66 7.43
CA THR A 151 6.27 -12.07 8.78
C THR A 151 6.45 -10.84 9.68
N VAL A 152 6.43 -11.03 11.00
CA VAL A 152 6.70 -9.94 11.95
C VAL A 152 8.11 -9.35 11.75
N ALA A 153 9.09 -10.18 11.37
CA ALA A 153 10.44 -9.71 11.07
C ALA A 153 10.45 -8.78 9.85
N GLN A 154 9.76 -9.18 8.78
CA GLN A 154 9.60 -8.38 7.58
C GLN A 154 8.92 -7.03 7.88
N MET A 155 7.84 -7.02 8.65
CA MET A 155 7.17 -5.76 9.03
C MET A 155 8.09 -4.80 9.78
N LYS A 156 8.88 -5.30 10.74
CA LYS A 156 9.87 -4.49 11.47
C LYS A 156 10.91 -3.91 10.53
N GLN A 157 11.36 -4.67 9.54
CA GLN A 157 12.34 -4.24 8.55
C GLN A 157 11.78 -3.16 7.62
N MET A 158 10.53 -3.29 7.16
CA MET A 158 9.84 -2.25 6.38
C MET A 158 9.67 -0.95 7.18
N VAL A 159 9.26 -1.02 8.44
CA VAL A 159 9.13 0.17 9.29
C VAL A 159 10.51 0.80 9.55
N ALA A 160 11.54 0.00 9.84
CA ALA A 160 12.90 0.50 10.04
C ALA A 160 13.47 1.15 8.78
N TRP A 161 13.15 0.62 7.60
CA TRP A 161 13.50 1.22 6.31
C TRP A 161 12.90 2.63 6.16
N LEU A 162 11.63 2.80 6.51
CA LEU A 162 10.96 4.10 6.47
C LEU A 162 11.50 5.08 7.53
N ASP A 163 11.88 4.59 8.71
CA ASP A 163 12.45 5.40 9.79
C ASP A 163 13.82 5.99 9.45
N GLN A 164 14.62 5.35 8.60
CA GLN A 164 15.94 5.84 8.18
C GLN A 164 16.86 6.22 9.34
N GLY A 165 16.81 5.43 10.42
CA GLY A 165 17.57 5.67 11.64
C GLY A 165 16.94 6.68 12.61
N ARG A 166 15.87 7.38 12.23
CA ARG A 166 15.09 8.28 13.09
C ARG A 166 13.91 7.52 13.71
N ARG A 167 14.22 6.75 14.75
CA ARG A 167 13.22 5.89 15.43
C ARG A 167 11.95 6.65 15.80
N GLY A 168 10.80 6.06 15.50
CA GLY A 168 9.50 6.60 15.87
C GLY A 168 9.00 7.69 14.93
N THR A 169 9.62 7.86 13.76
CA THR A 169 9.06 8.70 12.70
C THR A 169 7.87 7.98 12.07
N TRP A 170 7.99 6.67 11.90
CA TRP A 170 6.94 5.77 11.42
C TRP A 170 6.44 4.85 12.51
N LYS A 171 5.12 4.65 12.53
CA LYS A 171 4.47 3.72 13.45
C LYS A 171 3.60 2.73 12.69
N PRO A 172 3.72 1.42 12.93
CA PRO A 172 2.74 0.47 12.46
C PRO A 172 1.45 0.63 13.30
N VAL A 173 0.34 0.88 12.63
CA VAL A 173 -0.99 1.06 13.23
C VAL A 173 -2.03 0.22 12.51
N LYS A 174 -3.20 0.05 13.11
CA LYS A 174 -4.37 -0.57 12.47
C LYS A 174 -5.42 0.51 12.23
N PRO A 175 -5.84 0.78 10.99
CA PRO A 175 -6.89 1.74 10.74
C PRO A 175 -8.20 1.30 11.41
N ALA A 176 -8.89 2.24 12.05
CA ALA A 176 -10.20 2.01 12.67
C ALA A 176 -11.37 2.36 11.75
N GLU A 177 -11.07 2.89 10.57
CA GLU A 177 -12.00 3.41 9.57
C GLU A 177 -11.62 2.94 8.15
N GLY A 178 -12.53 3.14 7.21
CA GLY A 178 -12.41 2.68 5.83
C GLY A 178 -12.62 1.19 5.65
N THR A 179 -12.50 0.74 4.41
CA THR A 179 -12.70 -0.68 4.05
C THR A 179 -11.62 -1.15 3.09
N LEU A 180 -11.36 -2.46 3.11
CA LEU A 180 -10.39 -3.10 2.23
C LEU A 180 -11.03 -4.30 1.56
N HIS A 181 -10.92 -4.36 0.23
CA HIS A 181 -11.40 -5.48 -0.57
C HIS A 181 -10.29 -5.97 -1.47
N PHE A 182 -10.29 -7.26 -1.80
CA PHE A 182 -9.52 -7.71 -2.96
C PHE A 182 -10.03 -7.01 -4.22
N GLU A 183 -9.12 -6.66 -5.14
CA GLU A 183 -9.49 -5.95 -6.37
C GLU A 183 -8.99 -6.71 -7.60
N LYS A 184 -9.93 -7.14 -8.43
CA LYS A 184 -9.68 -7.83 -9.70
C LYS A 184 -9.65 -6.82 -10.83
N GLY A 185 -8.49 -6.71 -11.48
CA GLY A 185 -8.34 -5.92 -12.69
C GLY A 185 -8.03 -4.44 -12.44
N PRO A 186 -8.32 -3.57 -13.42
CA PRO A 186 -8.07 -2.13 -13.33
C PRO A 186 -9.17 -1.42 -12.52
N LEU A 187 -8.76 -0.49 -11.66
CA LEU A 187 -9.66 0.36 -10.89
C LEU A 187 -9.17 1.81 -10.99
N PRO A 188 -9.85 2.68 -11.76
CA PRO A 188 -9.54 4.11 -11.77
C PRO A 188 -9.99 4.75 -10.45
N SER A 189 -9.13 5.56 -9.86
CA SER A 189 -9.46 6.41 -8.71
C SER A 189 -10.36 7.59 -9.12
N PRO A 190 -11.10 8.21 -8.17
CA PRO A 190 -11.81 9.45 -8.42
C PRO A 190 -10.88 10.52 -9.02
N THR A 191 -11.39 11.32 -9.95
CA THR A 191 -10.65 12.46 -10.52
C THR A 191 -10.69 13.65 -9.57
N GLN A 192 -9.90 14.69 -9.86
CA GLN A 192 -9.92 15.92 -9.07
C GLN A 192 -11.29 16.63 -9.12
N GLU A 193 -12.02 16.49 -10.23
CA GLU A 193 -13.36 17.06 -10.42
C GLU A 193 -14.42 16.34 -9.57
N ASN A 194 -14.17 15.09 -9.17
CA ASN A 194 -15.08 14.34 -8.31
C ASN A 194 -14.98 14.74 -6.83
N VAL A 195 -13.98 15.56 -6.46
CA VAL A 195 -13.73 15.97 -5.07
C VAL A 195 -14.38 17.33 -4.80
N SER A 196 -15.40 17.34 -3.94
CA SER A 196 -15.96 18.57 -3.36
C SER A 196 -15.19 18.98 -2.10
N TRP A 197 -15.12 20.29 -1.84
CA TRP A 197 -14.47 20.84 -0.64
C TRP A 197 -15.37 21.91 -0.02
N ASP A 198 -15.78 21.69 1.22
CA ASP A 198 -16.68 22.58 1.98
C ASP A 198 -15.92 23.67 2.78
N GLY A 199 -14.60 23.76 2.59
CA GLY A 199 -13.71 24.63 3.37
C GLY A 199 -13.06 23.94 4.58
N LYS A 200 -13.48 22.70 4.91
CA LYS A 200 -12.96 21.92 6.05
C LYS A 200 -12.54 20.51 5.64
N SER A 201 -13.38 19.79 4.89
CA SER A 201 -13.22 18.39 4.48
C SER A 201 -13.39 18.23 2.99
N GLU A 202 -12.65 17.28 2.43
CA GLU A 202 -12.81 16.85 1.04
C GLU A 202 -13.64 15.57 0.98
N ILE A 203 -14.65 15.55 0.09
CA ILE A 203 -15.60 14.44 -0.07
C ILE A 203 -15.69 14.08 -1.55
N VAL A 204 -15.85 12.80 -1.85
CA VAL A 204 -16.21 12.30 -3.18
C VAL A 204 -17.67 11.89 -3.18
N GLU A 205 -18.51 12.64 -3.89
CA GLU A 205 -19.96 12.40 -3.95
C GLU A 205 -20.36 11.40 -5.03
N THR A 206 -19.43 11.05 -5.91
CA THR A 206 -19.69 10.10 -6.99
C THR A 206 -19.72 8.67 -6.44
N ALA A 207 -20.66 7.85 -6.91
CA ALA A 207 -20.74 6.46 -6.49
C ALA A 207 -19.49 5.66 -6.93
N PRO A 208 -18.92 4.81 -6.06
CA PRO A 208 -17.79 3.98 -6.43
C PRO A 208 -18.18 2.86 -7.41
N PRO A 209 -17.22 2.34 -8.18
CA PRO A 209 -17.40 1.11 -8.95
C PRO A 209 -17.81 -0.09 -8.07
N ALA A 210 -18.43 -1.10 -8.69
CA ALA A 210 -18.78 -2.34 -8.01
C ALA A 210 -17.55 -3.06 -7.46
N LEU A 211 -17.71 -3.71 -6.31
CA LEU A 211 -16.67 -4.53 -5.70
C LEU A 211 -16.44 -5.79 -6.55
N THR A 212 -15.18 -6.18 -6.71
CA THR A 212 -14.77 -7.33 -7.55
C THR A 212 -14.17 -8.49 -6.74
N GLY A 213 -13.89 -8.26 -5.45
CA GLY A 213 -13.31 -9.24 -4.54
C GLY A 213 -13.95 -9.21 -3.16
N CYS A 214 -13.65 -10.23 -2.36
CA CYS A 214 -14.15 -10.34 -0.99
C CYS A 214 -13.57 -9.25 -0.08
N GLU A 215 -14.32 -8.97 0.98
CA GLU A 215 -13.95 -7.99 2.00
C GLU A 215 -12.89 -8.56 2.96
N ILE A 216 -11.98 -7.70 3.40
CA ILE A 216 -10.97 -7.96 4.42
C ILE A 216 -11.25 -7.04 5.60
N ASP A 217 -11.26 -7.59 6.82
CA ASP A 217 -11.34 -6.77 8.03
C ASP A 217 -10.08 -5.89 8.14
N LEU A 218 -10.23 -4.61 7.80
CA LEU A 218 -9.14 -3.64 7.81
C LEU A 218 -8.53 -3.46 9.21
N ARG A 219 -9.28 -3.71 10.30
CA ARG A 219 -8.76 -3.65 11.68
C ARG A 219 -7.77 -4.78 11.98
N SER A 220 -7.73 -5.80 11.13
CA SER A 220 -6.73 -6.86 11.18
C SER A 220 -5.45 -6.54 10.40
N VAL A 221 -5.46 -5.50 9.56
CA VAL A 221 -4.36 -5.10 8.67
C VAL A 221 -3.55 -3.97 9.29
N MET A 222 -2.23 -4.15 9.34
CA MET A 222 -1.31 -3.09 9.80
C MET A 222 -0.89 -2.21 8.64
N VAL A 223 -0.64 -0.92 8.91
CA VAL A 223 -0.08 0.04 7.96
C VAL A 223 0.96 0.90 8.67
N ALA A 224 2.06 1.24 7.98
CA ALA A 224 2.99 2.23 8.49
C ALA A 224 2.45 3.65 8.21
N VAL A 225 2.30 4.45 9.26
CA VAL A 225 1.92 5.87 9.16
C VAL A 225 3.03 6.77 9.65
N HIS A 226 3.16 7.93 9.01
CA HIS A 226 4.17 8.92 9.37
C HIS A 226 3.64 9.78 10.52
N THR A 227 4.23 9.67 11.71
CA THR A 227 3.65 10.25 12.93
C THR A 227 4.14 11.67 13.25
N GLN A 228 5.30 12.09 12.73
CA GLN A 228 5.81 13.45 13.01
C GLN A 228 5.21 14.50 12.07
N HIS A 229 4.99 14.11 10.82
CA HIS A 229 4.51 14.98 9.73
C HIS A 229 3.40 14.24 8.96
N GLY A 230 2.22 14.14 9.59
CA GLY A 230 1.10 13.25 9.25
C GLY A 230 0.87 13.08 7.75
N CYS A 231 0.41 14.13 7.09
CA CYS A 231 0.35 14.21 5.63
C CYS A 231 0.52 15.65 5.15
N TYR A 232 0.87 15.81 3.87
CA TYR A 232 1.04 17.12 3.28
C TYR A 232 -0.29 17.85 3.06
N ASP A 233 -0.38 19.07 3.58
CA ASP A 233 -1.52 19.97 3.45
C ASP A 233 -1.19 21.16 2.55
N HIS A 234 -1.93 21.30 1.45
CA HIS A 234 -1.85 22.45 0.59
C HIS A 234 -3.12 23.29 0.70
N ARG A 235 -3.08 24.33 1.52
CA ARG A 235 -4.20 25.26 1.75
C ARG A 235 -5.47 24.54 2.20
N GLY A 236 -5.35 23.59 3.13
CA GLY A 236 -6.46 22.81 3.67
C GLY A 236 -6.78 21.53 2.90
N ARG A 237 -6.14 21.29 1.75
CA ARG A 237 -6.43 20.15 0.85
C ARG A 237 -5.32 19.10 0.85
N LEU A 238 -5.69 17.84 0.62
CA LEU A 238 -4.76 16.71 0.59
C LEU A 238 -4.05 16.59 -0.75
N ALA A 239 -2.72 16.37 -0.72
CA ALA A 239 -1.94 16.03 -1.90
C ALA A 239 -2.01 14.52 -2.16
N ARG A 240 -3.03 14.08 -2.93
CA ARG A 240 -3.26 12.66 -3.22
C ARG A 240 -2.29 12.14 -4.28
N CYS A 241 -1.75 10.95 -4.05
CA CYS A 241 -0.86 10.28 -5.01
C CYS A 241 -1.58 9.93 -6.32
N ALA A 242 -2.90 9.75 -6.29
CA ALA A 242 -3.71 9.49 -7.48
C ALA A 242 -3.85 10.70 -8.41
N HIS A 243 -3.71 11.92 -7.88
CA HIS A 243 -3.89 13.16 -8.65
C HIS A 243 -2.57 13.82 -9.02
N ILE A 244 -1.56 13.70 -8.15
CA ILE A 244 -0.31 14.43 -8.27
C ILE A 244 0.84 13.42 -8.27
N GLY A 245 1.60 13.37 -9.36
CA GLY A 245 2.83 12.57 -9.44
C GLY A 245 3.96 13.17 -8.61
N GLN A 246 4.94 12.36 -8.22
CA GLN A 246 5.95 12.81 -7.24
C GLN A 246 6.75 14.04 -7.70
N ARG A 247 7.12 14.11 -8.99
CA ARG A 247 7.86 15.26 -9.53
C ARG A 247 7.07 16.55 -9.37
N ASP A 248 5.79 16.53 -9.76
CA ASP A 248 4.91 17.68 -9.65
C ASP A 248 4.68 18.08 -8.18
N PHE A 249 4.51 17.08 -7.30
CA PHE A 249 4.45 17.31 -5.87
C PHE A 249 5.73 18.01 -5.35
N HIS A 250 6.91 17.51 -5.70
CA HIS A 250 8.18 18.05 -5.23
C HIS A 250 8.46 19.47 -5.75
N GLU A 251 8.19 19.75 -7.02
CA GLU A 251 8.51 21.03 -7.66
C GLU A 251 7.49 22.13 -7.32
N ASN A 252 6.20 21.77 -7.22
CA ASN A 252 5.11 22.75 -7.18
C ASN A 252 4.40 22.85 -5.83
N LEU A 253 4.40 21.79 -5.02
CA LEU A 253 3.69 21.75 -3.76
C LEU A 253 4.64 21.78 -2.58
N PHE A 254 5.60 20.86 -2.49
CA PHE A 254 6.49 20.66 -1.34
C PHE A 254 7.16 21.96 -0.87
N ARG A 255 7.25 22.17 0.45
CA ARG A 255 7.72 23.40 1.14
C ARG A 255 6.88 24.67 0.91
N ARG A 256 5.72 24.58 0.23
CA ARG A 256 4.77 25.69 0.05
C ARG A 256 3.45 25.50 0.81
N GLY A 257 3.43 24.57 1.75
CA GLY A 257 2.27 24.11 2.50
C GLY A 257 2.66 23.79 3.94
N SER A 258 1.75 23.11 4.64
CA SER A 258 1.95 22.67 6.01
C SER A 258 1.75 21.15 6.11
N SER A 259 1.84 20.60 7.32
CA SER A 259 1.49 19.21 7.59
C SER A 259 0.24 19.14 8.45
N LYS A 260 -0.74 18.29 8.09
CA LYS A 260 -1.76 17.87 9.06
C LYS A 260 -1.14 16.92 10.06
N LYS A 261 -1.61 16.96 11.31
CA LYS A 261 -1.19 15.98 12.31
C LYS A 261 -1.85 14.63 11.99
N TRP A 262 -1.15 13.55 12.30
CA TRP A 262 -1.59 12.20 11.93
C TRP A 262 -2.90 11.79 12.62
N ASP A 263 -3.14 12.26 13.84
CA ASP A 263 -4.35 12.00 14.64
C ASP A 263 -5.58 12.78 14.15
N GLU A 264 -5.38 13.78 13.29
CA GLU A 264 -6.46 14.54 12.63
C GLU A 264 -6.88 13.90 11.30
N ILE A 265 -6.09 12.97 10.75
CA ILE A 265 -6.27 12.44 9.38
C ILE A 265 -6.58 10.95 9.31
N LEU A 266 -6.34 10.19 10.38
CA LEU A 266 -6.59 8.76 10.44
C LEU A 266 -6.98 8.32 11.85
N GLU A 267 -8.13 7.65 11.97
CA GLU A 267 -8.49 6.94 13.20
C GLU A 267 -7.80 5.58 13.28
N ILE A 268 -7.25 5.25 14.46
CA ILE A 268 -6.51 4.00 14.70
C ILE A 268 -7.08 3.25 15.92
N VAL A 269 -6.89 1.93 15.92
CA VAL A 269 -7.23 1.03 17.05
C VAL A 269 -6.10 0.98 18.07
#